data_AF-A0A7M2GGP5-F1
#
_entry.id   AF-A0A7M2GGP5-F1
#
_cell.length_a   1.000
_cell.length_b   1.000
_cell.length_c   1.000
_cell.angle_alpha   90.00
_cell.angle_beta   90.00
_cell.angle_gamma   90.00
#
_symmetry.space_group_name_H-M   'P 1'
#
loop_
_entity.id
_entity.type
_entity.pdbx_description
1 polymer ?
#
loop_
_entity_poly.entity_id
_entity_poly.type
_entity_poly.pdbx_seq_one_letter_code
_entity_poly.pdbx_strand_id
1 'polypeptide(L)'
;MNADETTCPDCAETIKAAAKVCKHCGYRFQSTALEGKEPEPTLPTEGGAATAEDNAKWGGNPVGALIFGGLAVAFIVAAVIKFSSGPMEQAQSINESVEAAMNASNAADAAMNDAMAAADAAMNIKASVSSADLVRVCRAAVAHMMGKSPSIMKVVSNRGGIVRIQYKRPDDGTIWKDDCRLEGQRVMWRSVDAFGASGAGRWRNDPNDEVITYSIDGSTIRIGQKYSDGTYDAADYTVAG
;
A
#
# COMPACT_ATOMS: atom_id res chain seq x y z
N MET A 1 28.41 -26.16 -28.49
CA MET A 1 27.32 -25.75 -27.59
C MET A 1 26.20 -25.29 -28.47
N ASN A 2 25.02 -25.92 -28.40
CA ASN A 2 23.85 -25.48 -29.16
C ASN A 2 23.37 -24.15 -28.59
N ALA A 3 23.00 -23.19 -29.45
CA ALA A 3 22.55 -21.86 -29.01
C ALA A 3 21.24 -21.90 -28.20
N ASP A 4 20.56 -23.05 -28.19
CA ASP A 4 19.22 -23.22 -27.61
C ASP A 4 19.24 -23.85 -26.20
N GLU A 5 20.41 -24.08 -25.63
CA GLU A 5 20.60 -24.76 -24.34
C GLU A 5 21.29 -23.85 -23.32
N THR A 6 20.90 -23.97 -22.06
CA THR A 6 21.49 -23.26 -20.91
C THR A 6 21.56 -24.19 -19.72
N THR A 7 22.51 -23.94 -18.81
CA THR A 7 22.66 -24.73 -17.58
C THR A 7 21.88 -24.08 -16.45
N CYS A 8 21.05 -24.87 -15.76
CA CYS A 8 20.31 -24.39 -14.59
C CYS A 8 21.29 -24.05 -13.45
N PRO A 9 21.24 -22.85 -12.84
CA PRO A 9 22.17 -22.46 -11.78
C PRO A 9 21.91 -23.18 -10.45
N ASP A 10 20.75 -23.82 -10.31
CA ASP A 10 20.33 -24.47 -9.06
C ASP A 10 20.69 -25.96 -9.02
N CYS A 11 20.41 -26.71 -10.10
CA CYS A 11 20.69 -28.15 -10.16
C CYS A 11 21.77 -28.55 -11.18
N ALA A 12 22.38 -27.59 -11.87
CA ALA A 12 23.43 -27.82 -12.88
C ALA A 12 23.02 -28.67 -14.10
N GLU A 13 21.73 -29.02 -14.24
CA GLU A 13 21.23 -29.74 -15.41
C GLU A 13 21.14 -28.82 -16.64
N THR A 14 21.39 -29.40 -17.82
CA THR A 14 21.25 -28.69 -19.10
C THR A 14 19.79 -28.68 -19.51
N ILE A 15 19.25 -27.49 -19.77
CA ILE A 15 17.86 -27.26 -20.16
C ILE A 15 17.78 -26.33 -21.36
N LYS A 16 16.59 -26.14 -21.93
CA LYS A 16 16.40 -25.16 -23.01
C LYS A 16 16.58 -23.74 -22.50
N ALA A 17 17.31 -22.90 -23.25
CA ALA A 17 17.54 -21.49 -22.93
C ALA A 17 16.24 -20.69 -22.76
N ALA A 18 15.16 -21.08 -23.45
CA ALA A 18 13.85 -20.46 -23.34
C ALA A 18 13.02 -20.90 -22.10
N ALA A 19 13.54 -21.81 -21.26
CA ALA A 19 12.79 -22.32 -20.11
C ALA A 19 12.61 -21.25 -19.03
N LYS A 20 11.35 -20.92 -18.70
CA LYS A 20 11.02 -20.03 -17.57
C LYS A 20 11.18 -20.71 -16.21
N VAL A 21 11.07 -22.03 -16.19
CA VAL A 21 11.18 -22.87 -14.99
C VAL A 21 11.96 -24.13 -15.34
N CYS A 22 12.93 -24.50 -14.50
CA CYS A 22 13.70 -25.72 -14.68
C CYS A 22 12.83 -26.95 -14.41
N LYS A 23 12.76 -27.89 -15.37
CA LYS A 23 12.00 -29.14 -15.25
C LYS A 23 12.57 -30.13 -14.22
N HIS A 24 13.84 -29.95 -13.82
CA HIS A 24 14.53 -30.87 -12.91
C HIS A 24 14.38 -30.48 -11.44
N CYS A 25 14.46 -29.19 -11.12
CA CYS A 25 14.44 -28.70 -9.73
C CYS A 25 13.37 -27.64 -9.44
N GLY A 26 12.69 -27.09 -10.45
CA GLY A 26 11.69 -26.04 -10.27
C GLY A 26 12.23 -24.61 -10.14
N TYR A 27 13.55 -24.40 -10.29
CA TYR A 27 14.15 -23.07 -10.32
C TYR A 27 13.50 -22.17 -11.38
N ARG A 28 13.11 -20.94 -11.01
CA ARG A 28 12.45 -19.99 -11.91
C ARG A 28 13.46 -18.96 -12.43
N PHE A 29 13.61 -18.88 -13.74
CA PHE A 29 14.48 -17.90 -14.38
C PHE A 29 13.74 -16.56 -14.44
N GLN A 30 14.30 -15.53 -13.80
CA GLN A 30 13.77 -14.17 -13.92
C GLN A 30 14.06 -13.66 -15.34
N SER A 31 13.01 -13.43 -16.13
CA SER A 31 13.15 -12.89 -17.49
C SER A 31 13.72 -11.47 -17.43
N THR A 32 15.03 -11.33 -17.58
CA THR A 32 15.66 -10.08 -17.97
C THR A 32 15.53 -9.96 -19.48
N ALA A 33 14.32 -9.66 -19.93
CA ALA A 33 14.05 -9.36 -21.33
C ALA A 33 14.17 -7.85 -21.58
N LEU A 34 15.34 -7.50 -22.12
CA LEU A 34 15.53 -6.54 -23.21
C LEU A 34 15.34 -5.04 -22.89
N GLU A 35 16.47 -4.44 -22.53
CA GLU A 35 16.91 -3.17 -23.09
C GLU A 35 16.85 -3.27 -24.63
N GLY A 36 15.86 -2.59 -25.23
CA GLY A 36 15.63 -2.57 -26.68
C GLY A 36 14.45 -1.68 -27.01
N LYS A 37 14.74 -0.45 -27.46
CA LYS A 37 13.85 0.60 -27.98
C LYS A 37 12.40 0.18 -28.26
N GLU A 38 11.48 0.75 -27.49
CA GLU A 38 10.08 0.91 -27.89
C GLU A 38 10.00 2.02 -28.95
N PRO A 39 9.43 1.80 -30.16
CA PRO A 39 9.08 2.91 -31.04
C PRO A 39 7.82 3.59 -30.50
N GLU A 40 7.92 4.91 -30.27
CA GLU A 40 6.79 5.80 -29.97
C GLU A 40 5.59 5.51 -30.89
N PRO A 41 4.39 5.26 -30.33
CA PRO A 41 3.16 5.46 -31.08
C PRO A 41 2.91 6.97 -31.22
N THR A 42 3.11 7.46 -32.43
CA THR A 42 2.81 8.82 -32.90
C THR A 42 1.38 9.24 -32.57
N LEU A 43 1.24 10.40 -31.93
CA LEU A 43 0.00 11.16 -31.81
C LEU A 43 -0.61 11.42 -33.21
N PRO A 44 -1.90 11.09 -33.44
CA PRO A 44 -2.66 11.68 -34.52
C PRO A 44 -3.12 13.08 -34.12
N THR A 45 -2.57 14.06 -34.84
CA THR A 45 -3.05 15.41 -34.92
C THR A 45 -4.36 15.47 -35.73
N GLU A 46 -5.30 16.26 -35.20
CA GLU A 46 -6.35 17.05 -35.87
C GLU A 46 -7.72 16.41 -36.16
N GLY A 47 -8.74 17.02 -35.55
CA GLY A 47 -9.87 17.58 -36.29
C GLY A 47 -11.06 16.66 -36.57
N GLY A 48 -12.09 16.74 -35.73
CA GLY A 48 -13.40 16.17 -36.06
C GLY A 48 -14.43 16.46 -34.98
N ALA A 49 -15.27 17.47 -35.22
CA ALA A 49 -16.37 17.88 -34.37
C ALA A 49 -17.32 16.72 -34.03
N ALA A 50 -17.61 16.53 -32.74
CA ALA A 50 -18.68 15.67 -32.28
C ALA A 50 -20.01 16.41 -32.46
N THR A 51 -20.72 16.14 -33.56
CA THR A 51 -22.15 16.40 -33.68
C THR A 51 -22.90 15.26 -32.98
N ALA A 52 -23.86 15.65 -32.15
CA ALA A 52 -24.61 14.80 -31.25
C ALA A 52 -25.88 14.24 -31.90
N GLU A 53 -25.80 13.15 -32.66
CA GLU A 53 -26.94 12.42 -33.23
C GLU A 53 -26.43 10.96 -33.39
N ASP A 54 -26.79 9.94 -32.61
CA ASP A 54 -28.07 9.23 -32.68
C ASP A 54 -28.24 8.28 -31.47
N ASN A 55 -29.24 8.54 -30.63
CA ASN A 55 -29.79 7.56 -29.69
C ASN A 55 -31.01 6.91 -30.34
N ALA A 56 -30.93 5.61 -30.63
CA ALA A 56 -32.08 4.83 -31.07
C ALA A 56 -32.09 3.43 -30.47
N LYS A 57 -33.30 3.01 -30.06
CA LYS A 57 -33.73 1.74 -29.44
C LYS A 57 -33.57 1.78 -27.92
N TRP A 58 -34.62 1.68 -27.10
CA TRP A 58 -35.76 0.75 -27.10
C TRP A 58 -37.06 1.51 -26.68
N GLY A 59 -38.12 1.59 -27.50
CA GLY A 59 -39.34 0.75 -27.41
C GLY A 59 -39.98 0.75 -26.01
N GLY A 60 -40.88 1.66 -25.61
CA GLY A 60 -42.34 1.77 -25.94
C GLY A 60 -43.19 1.15 -24.81
N ASN A 61 -44.34 1.62 -24.30
CA ASN A 61 -45.15 2.86 -24.30
C ASN A 61 -46.24 2.67 -23.17
N PRO A 62 -47.35 3.44 -23.02
CA PRO A 62 -47.53 4.54 -22.06
C PRO A 62 -48.74 4.40 -21.09
N VAL A 63 -48.79 5.21 -20.04
CA VAL A 63 -50.07 5.65 -19.44
C VAL A 63 -50.04 7.18 -19.35
N GLY A 64 -51.05 7.81 -19.96
CA GLY A 64 -51.14 9.24 -20.27
C GLY A 64 -51.00 10.18 -19.06
N ALA A 65 -50.36 11.35 -19.21
CA ALA A 65 -50.72 12.49 -20.04
C ALA A 65 -51.97 13.23 -19.55
N LEU A 66 -51.93 14.56 -19.71
CA LEU A 66 -52.99 15.59 -19.59
C LEU A 66 -52.87 16.46 -18.30
N ILE A 67 -52.74 17.80 -18.29
CA ILE A 67 -52.77 18.87 -19.32
C ILE A 67 -52.04 20.12 -18.78
N PHE A 68 -51.44 20.85 -19.72
CA PHE A 68 -50.94 22.23 -19.67
C PHE A 68 -51.92 23.30 -19.14
N GLY A 69 -51.36 24.45 -18.76
CA GLY A 69 -51.90 25.76 -19.19
C GLY A 69 -52.47 26.63 -18.09
N GLY A 70 -51.87 27.80 -17.91
CA GLY A 70 -52.24 28.78 -16.89
C GLY A 70 -53.37 29.74 -17.27
N LEU A 71 -53.77 30.47 -16.22
CA LEU A 71 -54.25 31.85 -16.15
C LEU A 71 -55.68 32.23 -16.60
N ALA A 72 -56.29 33.02 -15.71
CA ALA A 72 -57.56 33.77 -15.78
C ALA A 72 -58.82 32.90 -15.54
N VAL A 73 -59.81 33.23 -14.72
CA VAL A 73 -60.51 34.51 -14.51
C VAL A 73 -61.17 34.51 -13.12
N ALA A 74 -61.21 35.67 -12.47
CA ALA A 74 -61.90 35.93 -11.20
C ALA A 74 -63.43 35.80 -11.30
N PHE A 75 -64.09 35.17 -10.33
CA PHE A 75 -65.45 35.54 -9.89
C PHE A 75 -65.68 35.17 -8.42
N ILE A 76 -66.12 36.17 -7.66
CA ILE A 76 -66.41 36.15 -6.23
C ILE A 76 -67.88 35.72 -6.02
N VAL A 77 -68.14 35.14 -4.84
CA VAL A 77 -69.33 35.31 -3.96
C VAL A 77 -70.23 34.08 -3.77
N ALA A 78 -70.28 33.69 -2.47
CA ALA A 78 -71.36 33.04 -1.73
C ALA A 78 -71.59 31.53 -1.84
N ALA A 79 -71.02 30.80 -0.87
CA ALA A 79 -71.84 30.05 0.09
C ALA A 79 -71.08 29.87 1.42
N VAL A 80 -71.63 30.49 2.47
CA VAL A 80 -71.28 30.36 3.89
C VAL A 80 -71.68 28.94 4.34
N ILE A 81 -70.94 28.18 5.15
CA ILE A 81 -71.14 28.05 6.61
C ILE A 81 -70.14 27.00 7.18
N LYS A 82 -69.24 27.50 8.04
CA LYS A 82 -68.79 27.03 9.37
C LYS A 82 -68.15 25.64 9.64
N PHE A 83 -67.00 25.75 10.34
CA PHE A 83 -66.48 24.96 11.48
C PHE A 83 -66.15 23.47 11.22
N SER A 84 -64.90 23.04 11.39
CA SER A 84 -64.28 22.98 12.72
C SER A 84 -62.79 23.36 12.75
N SER A 85 -62.44 24.04 13.84
CA SER A 85 -61.09 24.37 14.29
C SER A 85 -60.34 23.12 14.77
N GLY A 86 -59.18 22.84 14.17
CA GLY A 86 -58.14 21.98 14.74
C GLY A 86 -56.86 22.81 14.94
N PRO A 87 -56.16 22.68 16.07
CA PRO A 87 -54.91 23.40 16.31
C PRO A 87 -53.79 22.87 15.38
N MET A 88 -53.14 23.81 14.70
CA MET A 88 -51.94 23.59 13.89
C MET A 88 -50.76 23.44 14.86
N GLU A 89 -50.52 22.23 15.35
CA GLU A 89 -49.47 21.92 16.33
C GLU A 89 -48.64 20.71 15.86
N GLN A 90 -48.13 20.76 14.62
CA GLN A 90 -47.24 19.71 14.14
C GLN A 90 -46.30 20.18 13.01
N ALA A 91 -45.59 21.29 13.25
CA ALA A 91 -44.55 21.78 12.33
C ALA A 91 -43.14 21.83 12.94
N GLN A 92 -42.94 21.43 14.21
CA GLN A 92 -41.63 21.58 14.88
C GLN A 92 -40.82 20.27 15.02
N SER A 93 -41.43 19.07 15.01
CA SER A 93 -40.68 17.83 15.33
C SER A 93 -39.88 17.23 14.17
N ILE A 94 -40.01 17.76 12.95
CA ILE A 94 -39.37 17.18 11.75
C ILE A 94 -37.98 17.80 11.51
N ASN A 95 -37.75 19.06 11.87
CA ASN A 95 -36.47 19.72 11.63
C ASN A 95 -35.37 19.23 12.58
N GLU A 96 -35.71 19.00 13.85
CA GLU A 96 -34.76 18.55 14.88
C GLU A 96 -34.27 17.11 14.64
N SER A 97 -35.15 16.24 14.11
CA SER A 97 -34.79 14.87 13.73
C SER A 97 -33.94 14.81 12.46
N VAL A 98 -34.10 15.78 11.55
CA VAL A 98 -33.29 15.91 10.33
C VAL A 98 -31.90 16.49 10.63
N GLU A 99 -31.81 17.52 11.49
CA GLU A 99 -30.53 18.10 11.92
C GLU A 99 -29.68 17.10 12.72
N ALA A 100 -30.30 16.29 13.58
CA ALA A 100 -29.63 15.22 14.29
C ALA A 100 -29.07 14.14 13.33
N ALA A 101 -29.81 13.81 12.26
CA ALA A 101 -29.36 12.85 11.25
C ALA A 101 -28.21 13.40 10.38
N MET A 102 -28.25 14.68 10.00
CA MET A 102 -27.19 15.34 9.22
C MET A 102 -25.91 15.57 10.03
N ASN A 103 -26.02 15.89 11.33
CA ASN A 103 -24.85 16.00 12.21
C ASN A 103 -24.19 14.64 12.48
N ALA A 104 -24.99 13.56 12.53
CA ALA A 104 -24.46 12.21 12.65
C ALA A 104 -23.73 11.74 11.38
N SER A 105 -24.21 12.10 10.17
CA SER A 105 -23.51 11.80 8.93
C SER A 105 -22.20 12.58 8.81
N ASN A 106 -22.21 13.88 9.12
CA ASN A 106 -21.01 14.71 9.09
C ASN A 106 -19.94 14.25 10.09
N ALA A 107 -20.34 13.72 11.26
CA ALA A 107 -19.42 13.14 12.23
C ALA A 107 -18.80 11.81 11.73
N ALA A 108 -19.57 10.99 11.01
CA ALA A 108 -19.06 9.77 10.39
C ALA A 108 -18.10 10.08 9.22
N ASP A 109 -18.39 11.11 8.43
CA ASP A 109 -17.53 11.58 7.34
C ASP A 109 -16.21 12.17 7.87
N ALA A 110 -16.25 12.93 8.97
CA ALA A 110 -15.06 13.43 9.65
C ALA A 110 -14.17 12.28 10.17
N ALA A 111 -14.77 11.26 10.79
CA ALA A 111 -14.04 10.09 11.26
C ALA A 111 -13.39 9.29 10.12
N MET A 112 -14.04 9.21 8.96
CA MET A 112 -13.47 8.57 7.76
C MET A 112 -12.32 9.40 7.16
N ASN A 113 -12.46 10.72 7.13
CA ASN A 113 -11.43 11.63 6.63
C ASN A 113 -10.18 11.64 7.52
N ASP A 114 -10.33 11.58 8.85
CA ASP A 114 -9.20 11.46 9.78
C ASP A 114 -8.50 10.10 9.64
N ALA A 115 -9.25 9.02 9.42
CA ALA A 115 -8.69 7.69 9.15
C ALA A 115 -7.95 7.65 7.80
N MET A 116 -8.48 8.33 6.77
CA MET A 116 -7.80 8.48 5.49
C MET A 116 -6.56 9.37 5.59
N ALA A 117 -6.58 10.43 6.40
CA ALA A 117 -5.41 11.27 6.65
C ALA A 117 -4.31 10.53 7.45
N ALA A 118 -4.69 9.67 8.40
CA ALA A 118 -3.75 8.77 9.10
C ALA A 118 -3.20 7.69 8.16
N ALA A 119 -4.02 7.18 7.25
CA ALA A 119 -3.60 6.23 6.22
C ALA A 119 -2.71 6.89 5.15
N ASP A 120 -2.97 8.15 4.78
CA ASP A 120 -2.15 8.95 3.87
C ASP A 120 -0.83 9.35 4.54
N ALA A 121 -0.83 9.68 5.83
CA ALA A 121 0.39 9.85 6.60
C ALA A 121 1.22 8.55 6.65
N ALA A 122 0.56 7.39 6.81
CA ALA A 122 1.22 6.08 6.75
C ALA A 122 1.66 5.69 5.32
N MET A 123 0.95 6.13 4.28
CA MET A 123 1.32 5.93 2.87
C MET A 123 2.43 6.88 2.42
N ASN A 124 2.52 8.09 2.99
CA ASN A 124 3.57 9.07 2.70
C ASN A 124 4.92 8.66 3.33
N ILE A 125 4.93 7.78 4.35
CA ILE A 125 6.15 7.09 4.84
C ILE A 125 6.70 6.11 3.79
N LYS A 126 5.85 5.59 2.89
CA LYS A 126 6.27 4.68 1.81
C LYS A 126 7.04 5.42 0.70
N ALA A 127 6.89 6.74 0.60
CA ALA A 127 7.58 7.59 -0.35
C ALA A 127 8.95 8.03 0.18
N SER A 128 9.91 7.12 0.05
CA SER A 128 11.36 7.34 0.13
C SER A 128 11.96 7.63 1.51
N VAL A 129 12.02 6.60 2.36
CA VAL A 129 13.09 6.54 3.37
C VAL A 129 14.43 6.78 2.66
N SER A 130 15.17 7.79 3.10
CA SER A 130 16.44 8.16 2.48
C SER A 130 17.42 6.98 2.56
N SER A 131 18.42 6.93 1.66
CA SER A 131 19.44 5.88 1.74
C SER A 131 20.20 5.90 3.07
N ALA A 132 20.34 7.07 3.71
CA ALA A 132 20.98 7.20 5.02
C ALA A 132 20.08 6.63 6.12
N ASP A 133 18.78 6.92 6.08
CA ASP A 133 17.82 6.40 7.05
C ASP A 133 17.63 4.89 6.90
N LEU A 134 17.61 4.38 5.67
CA LEU A 134 17.61 2.95 5.39
C LEU A 134 18.80 2.26 6.09
N VAL A 135 20.00 2.83 5.97
CA VAL A 135 21.20 2.33 6.65
C VAL A 135 21.05 2.37 8.17
N ARG A 136 20.56 3.50 8.72
CA ARG A 136 20.36 3.67 10.17
C ARG A 136 19.37 2.65 10.73
N VAL A 137 18.24 2.46 10.05
CA VAL A 137 17.21 1.48 10.41
C VAL A 137 17.76 0.07 10.34
N CYS A 138 18.46 -0.30 9.26
CA CYS A 138 19.02 -1.64 9.12
C CYS A 138 20.07 -1.96 10.19
N ARG A 139 20.91 -0.99 10.56
CA ARG A 139 21.87 -1.15 11.66
C ARG A 139 21.16 -1.34 13.00
N ALA A 140 20.13 -0.54 13.29
CA ALA A 140 19.35 -0.65 14.51
C ALA A 140 18.61 -2.01 14.59
N ALA A 141 17.98 -2.43 13.50
CA ALA A 141 17.22 -3.68 13.46
C ALA A 141 18.10 -4.91 13.67
N VAL A 142 19.23 -5.02 12.96
CA VAL A 142 20.17 -6.16 13.14
C VAL A 142 20.75 -6.17 14.55
N ALA A 143 21.05 -5.00 15.11
CA ALA A 143 21.48 -4.87 16.50
C ALA A 143 20.42 -5.36 17.50
N HIS A 144 19.16 -4.97 17.29
CA HIS A 144 18.03 -5.39 18.11
C HIS A 144 17.84 -6.91 18.08
N MET A 145 17.65 -7.49 16.88
CA MET A 145 17.41 -8.93 16.70
C MET A 145 18.52 -9.81 17.27
N MET A 146 19.77 -9.37 17.17
CA MET A 146 20.94 -10.15 17.60
C MET A 146 21.32 -9.89 19.06
N GLY A 147 20.65 -8.96 19.75
CA GLY A 147 21.02 -8.50 21.08
C GLY A 147 22.45 -7.95 21.11
N LYS A 148 22.77 -7.05 20.18
CA LYS A 148 24.09 -6.43 20.00
C LYS A 148 23.96 -4.91 19.90
N SER A 149 25.09 -4.20 19.93
CA SER A 149 25.11 -2.74 19.78
C SER A 149 25.09 -2.31 18.30
N PRO A 150 24.36 -1.26 17.91
CA PRO A 150 24.44 -0.70 16.56
C PRO A 150 25.83 -0.18 16.16
N SER A 151 26.71 0.09 17.14
CA SER A 151 28.06 0.60 16.89
C SER A 151 29.00 -0.43 16.25
N ILE A 152 28.76 -1.73 16.47
CA ILE A 152 29.56 -2.81 15.86
C ILE A 152 29.04 -3.24 14.49
N MET A 153 27.89 -2.71 14.06
CA MET A 153 27.25 -3.03 12.79
C MET A 153 27.90 -2.24 11.65
N LYS A 154 28.64 -2.95 10.80
CA LYS A 154 29.31 -2.39 9.62
C LYS A 154 28.45 -2.58 8.38
N VAL A 155 28.18 -1.50 7.66
CA VAL A 155 27.56 -1.58 6.34
C VAL A 155 28.64 -1.97 5.34
N VAL A 156 28.50 -3.12 4.70
CA VAL A 156 29.45 -3.59 3.67
C VAL A 156 28.95 -3.35 2.25
N SER A 157 27.65 -3.19 2.07
CA SER A 157 27.07 -2.73 0.80
C SER A 157 25.67 -2.15 0.99
N ASN A 158 25.28 -1.23 0.13
CA ASN A 158 23.90 -0.81 -0.05
C ASN A 158 23.62 -0.77 -1.56
N ARG A 159 22.90 -1.77 -2.08
CA ARG A 159 22.59 -1.87 -3.52
C ARG A 159 21.14 -2.29 -3.72
N GLY A 160 20.42 -1.57 -4.57
CA GLY A 160 19.01 -1.85 -4.87
C GLY A 160 18.10 -1.79 -3.64
N GLY A 161 18.40 -0.91 -2.67
CA GLY A 161 17.63 -0.80 -1.42
C GLY A 161 17.86 -1.96 -0.44
N ILE A 162 18.84 -2.83 -0.70
CA ILE A 162 19.27 -3.89 0.21
C ILE A 162 20.60 -3.49 0.85
N VAL A 163 20.58 -3.30 2.16
CA VAL A 163 21.75 -3.02 2.98
C VAL A 163 22.29 -4.35 3.52
N ARG A 164 23.55 -4.63 3.24
CA ARG A 164 24.27 -5.73 3.88
C ARG A 164 25.02 -5.22 5.08
N ILE A 165 24.66 -5.75 6.24
CA ILE A 165 25.32 -5.52 7.52
C ILE A 165 26.26 -6.68 7.81
N GLN A 166 27.41 -6.37 8.38
CA GLN A 166 28.38 -7.31 8.89
C GLN A 166 28.77 -6.90 10.31
N TYR A 167 28.89 -7.86 11.21
CA TYR A 167 29.49 -7.60 12.52
C TYR A 167 30.37 -8.77 12.96
N LYS A 168 31.36 -8.45 13.79
CA LYS A 168 32.16 -9.44 14.52
C LYS A 168 31.50 -9.64 15.88
N ARG A 169 31.04 -10.85 16.16
CA ARG A 169 30.42 -11.16 17.45
C ARG A 169 31.49 -11.06 18.56
N PRO A 170 31.24 -10.31 19.65
CA PRO A 170 32.29 -10.05 20.66
C PRO A 170 32.74 -11.24 21.49
N ASP A 171 31.89 -12.26 21.64
CA ASP A 171 32.10 -13.44 22.49
C ASP A 171 33.06 -14.46 21.87
N ASP A 172 32.92 -14.75 20.57
CA ASP A 172 33.67 -15.80 19.86
C ASP A 172 34.47 -15.26 18.66
N GLY A 173 34.26 -14.01 18.28
CA GLY A 173 34.89 -13.38 17.13
C GLY A 173 34.35 -13.82 15.77
N THR A 174 33.25 -14.58 15.73
CA THR A 174 32.60 -15.04 14.51
C THR A 174 32.07 -13.85 13.71
N ILE A 175 32.22 -13.90 12.40
CA ILE A 175 31.74 -12.88 11.48
C ILE A 175 30.34 -13.26 11.00
N TRP A 176 29.38 -12.42 11.33
CA TRP A 176 27.98 -12.56 10.89
C TRP A 176 27.67 -11.53 9.82
N LYS A 177 26.78 -11.89 8.90
CA LYS A 177 26.28 -11.00 7.85
C LYS A 177 24.77 -11.16 7.72
N ASP A 178 24.09 -10.04 7.55
CA ASP A 178 22.65 -10.01 7.33
C ASP A 178 22.33 -9.01 6.22
N ASP A 179 21.40 -9.37 5.33
CA ASP A 179 20.80 -8.42 4.39
C ASP A 179 19.52 -7.87 5.02
N CYS A 180 19.30 -6.56 4.85
CA CYS A 180 18.15 -5.84 5.33
C CYS A 180 17.58 -4.94 4.23
N ARG A 181 16.26 -4.86 4.16
CA ARG A 181 15.51 -3.89 3.33
C ARG A 181 14.24 -3.46 4.04
N LEU A 182 13.61 -2.39 3.56
CA LEU A 182 12.36 -1.88 4.11
C LEU A 182 11.19 -2.16 3.17
N GLU A 183 10.09 -2.63 3.74
CA GLU A 183 8.82 -2.82 3.04
C GLU A 183 7.71 -2.10 3.82
N GLY A 184 7.43 -0.85 3.45
CA GLY A 184 6.59 0.04 4.26
C GLY A 184 7.21 0.29 5.63
N GLN A 185 6.44 0.06 6.70
CA GLN A 185 6.90 0.17 8.08
C GLN A 185 7.63 -1.09 8.59
N ARG A 186 7.84 -2.10 7.73
CA ARG A 186 8.49 -3.36 8.13
C ARG A 186 9.95 -3.39 7.73
N VAL A 187 10.78 -3.96 8.61
CA VAL A 187 12.13 -4.38 8.28
C VAL A 187 12.10 -5.83 7.84
N MET A 188 12.50 -6.08 6.60
CA MET A 188 12.70 -7.43 6.07
C MET A 188 14.17 -7.77 6.15
N TRP A 189 14.50 -8.95 6.65
CA TRP A 189 15.88 -9.39 6.79
C TRP A 189 16.08 -10.85 6.41
N ARG A 190 17.34 -11.20 6.18
CA ARG A 190 17.83 -12.57 6.03
C ARG A 190 19.28 -12.66 6.46
N SER A 191 19.68 -13.82 6.97
CA SER A 191 21.10 -14.11 7.18
C SER A 191 21.80 -14.38 5.85
N VAL A 192 23.08 -14.03 5.80
CA VAL A 192 23.99 -14.30 4.69
C VAL A 192 25.17 -15.08 5.26
N ASP A 193 25.54 -16.16 4.60
CA ASP A 193 26.67 -17.00 4.99
C ASP A 193 26.55 -17.60 6.42
N ALA A 194 25.31 -17.88 6.86
CA ALA A 194 25.03 -18.40 8.21
C ALA A 194 25.67 -19.78 8.46
N PHE A 195 25.95 -20.54 7.40
CA PHE A 195 26.59 -21.86 7.46
C PHE A 195 27.84 -21.88 6.56
N GLY A 196 28.75 -20.92 6.76
CA GLY A 196 29.92 -20.74 5.90
C GLY A 196 29.55 -20.00 4.61
N ALA A 197 30.24 -20.22 3.50
CA ALA A 197 29.98 -19.53 2.22
C ALA A 197 28.68 -20.03 1.52
N SER A 198 27.59 -20.18 2.27
CA SER A 198 26.29 -20.68 1.82
C SER A 198 25.52 -19.65 0.99
N GLY A 199 25.97 -18.40 0.93
CA GLY A 199 25.23 -17.32 0.30
C GLY A 199 24.06 -16.84 1.14
N ALA A 200 23.13 -16.15 0.50
CA ALA A 200 22.00 -15.53 1.18
C ALA A 200 20.87 -16.53 1.47
N GLY A 201 20.36 -16.50 2.70
CA GLY A 201 19.23 -17.33 3.13
C GLY A 201 17.87 -16.82 2.64
N ARG A 202 16.80 -17.44 3.16
CA ARG A 202 15.41 -17.01 2.94
C ARG A 202 15.15 -15.68 3.66
N TRP A 203 14.40 -14.80 3.01
CA TRP A 203 13.80 -13.64 3.67
C TRP A 203 12.81 -14.06 4.74
N ARG A 204 12.83 -13.40 5.89
CA ARG A 204 11.89 -13.63 7.00
C ARG A 204 10.55 -12.95 6.72
N ASN A 205 9.73 -13.59 5.88
CA ASN A 205 8.42 -13.11 5.42
C ASN A 205 7.28 -14.15 5.53
N ASP A 206 7.52 -15.29 6.18
CA ASP A 206 6.52 -16.32 6.48
C ASP A 206 5.63 -15.88 7.65
N PRO A 207 4.38 -16.34 7.76
CA PRO A 207 3.52 -16.04 8.91
C PRO A 207 4.10 -16.42 10.27
N ASN A 208 5.02 -17.39 10.34
CA ASN A 208 5.68 -17.80 11.59
C ASN A 208 6.98 -17.03 11.87
N ASP A 209 7.45 -16.20 10.93
CA ASP A 209 8.59 -15.34 11.16
C ASP A 209 8.21 -14.14 12.04
N GLU A 210 9.19 -13.62 12.77
CA GLU A 210 9.03 -12.38 13.50
C GLU A 210 8.67 -11.19 12.58
N VAL A 211 7.84 -10.30 13.11
CA VAL A 211 7.49 -9.03 12.45
C VAL A 211 8.29 -7.93 13.10
N ILE A 212 9.21 -7.35 12.33
CA ILE A 212 10.04 -6.22 12.79
C ILE A 212 9.51 -4.94 12.18
N THR A 213 9.27 -3.95 13.02
CA THR A 213 8.80 -2.61 12.63
C THR A 213 9.82 -1.55 13.06
N TYR A 214 9.74 -0.40 12.40
CA TYR A 214 10.60 0.73 12.74
C TYR A 214 9.84 2.07 12.69
N SER A 215 10.31 3.04 13.46
CA SER A 215 10.01 4.45 13.26
C SER A 215 11.27 5.30 13.42
N ILE A 216 11.27 6.46 12.77
CA ILE A 216 12.39 7.41 12.77
C ILE A 216 11.90 8.69 13.42
N ASP A 217 12.57 9.12 14.48
CA ASP A 217 12.38 10.42 15.13
C ASP A 217 13.72 11.14 15.21
N GLY A 218 13.99 11.98 14.22
CA GLY A 218 15.27 12.66 14.05
C GLY A 218 16.45 11.68 14.04
N SER A 219 17.27 11.73 15.10
CA SER A 219 18.46 10.86 15.27
C SER A 219 18.15 9.47 15.86
N THR A 220 16.95 9.30 16.42
CA THR A 220 16.52 8.09 17.12
C THR A 220 15.76 7.16 16.18
N ILE A 221 16.12 5.89 16.22
CA ILE A 221 15.42 4.81 15.53
C ILE A 221 14.78 3.92 16.59
N ARG A 222 13.45 3.82 16.56
CA ARG A 222 12.74 2.83 17.37
C ARG A 222 12.56 1.55 16.58
N ILE A 223 12.95 0.42 17.14
CA ILE A 223 12.71 -0.90 16.58
C ILE A 223 11.73 -1.64 17.48
N GLY A 224 10.72 -2.26 16.88
CA GLY A 224 9.82 -3.20 17.54
C GLY A 224 9.90 -4.57 16.90
N GLN A 225 9.87 -5.63 17.69
CA GLN A 225 9.89 -7.00 17.23
C GLN A 225 8.74 -7.77 17.87
N LYS A 226 7.86 -8.32 17.04
CA LYS A 226 6.77 -9.20 17.45
C LYS A 226 7.08 -10.62 17.01
N TYR A 227 7.06 -11.57 17.95
CA TYR A 227 7.30 -12.98 17.68
C TYR A 227 6.00 -13.72 17.36
N SER A 228 6.12 -14.93 16.83
CA SER A 228 4.99 -15.77 16.45
C SER A 228 4.13 -16.24 17.62
N ASP A 229 4.69 -16.28 18.83
CA ASP A 229 3.96 -16.53 20.08
C ASP A 229 3.17 -15.30 20.57
N GLY A 230 3.26 -14.18 19.86
CA GLY A 230 2.59 -12.92 20.18
C GLY A 230 3.35 -12.04 21.17
N THR A 231 4.49 -12.49 21.71
CA THR A 231 5.35 -11.65 22.53
C THR A 231 5.92 -10.50 21.70
N TYR A 232 6.23 -9.39 22.39
CA TYR A 232 6.69 -8.16 21.76
C TYR A 232 7.76 -7.50 22.61
N ASP A 233 8.83 -7.08 21.96
CA ASP A 233 9.83 -6.22 22.56
C ASP A 233 10.16 -5.03 21.64
N ALA A 234 10.66 -3.95 22.22
CA ALA A 234 10.99 -2.74 21.48
C ALA A 234 12.05 -1.92 22.21
N ALA A 235 12.90 -1.25 21.43
CA ALA A 235 13.96 -0.40 21.95
C ALA A 235 14.27 0.76 21.01
N ASP A 236 14.81 1.82 21.61
CA ASP A 236 15.25 3.01 20.88
C ASP A 236 16.77 3.00 20.73
N TYR A 237 17.24 3.37 19.55
CA TYR A 237 18.65 3.34 19.17
C TYR A 237 19.06 4.68 18.57
N THR A 238 20.12 5.26 19.11
CA THR A 238 20.82 6.38 18.46
C THR A 238 21.84 5.80 17.49
N VAL A 239 21.58 5.94 16.19
CA VAL A 239 22.49 5.46 15.14
C VAL A 239 22.99 6.65 14.34
N ALA A 240 24.31 6.85 14.37
CA ALA A 240 24.97 7.85 13.53
C ALA A 240 24.68 7.56 12.05
N GLY A 241 24.28 8.60 11.31
CA GLY A 241 24.03 8.57 9.87
C GLY A 241 25.31 8.42 9.06
#